data_AF-A0A955FUY6-F1
#
_entry.id   AF-A0A955FUY6-F1
#
_cell.length_a   1.000
_cell.length_b   1.000
_cell.length_c   1.000
_cell.angle_alpha   90.00
_cell.angle_beta   90.00
_cell.angle_gamma   90.00
#
_symmetry.space_group_name_H-M   'P 1'
#
loop_
_entity.id
_entity.type
_entity.pdbx_description
1 polymer ?
#
loop_
_entity_poly.entity_id
_entity_poly.type
_entity_poly.pdbx_seq_one_letter_code
_entity_poly.pdbx_strand_id
1 'polypeptide(L)'
;WIDLDDEIVGAEKIAGELEYMVKNNLDVIWFRYDYIPRETLSDPESLSWRERIVKNAPNLEWRDVAVHETLDESIQGEINEELRSEIIIKHRKTLDGFLKSNDRNQRILEKDWAAAPTAVTGYYLGRTLAGLGEYEDAIDKLVFAAEKSEIIPVQFESWLNLCDCYFALTKYDKALDAANKAMTIDPDHPMPWFKKFMVYQAQGMHTAAMHCAEMSLEKPVEGGRGLVLTVDLSWYQYKAPFEIARAYLAMGKNDRAYDLYKKVKDRAPQYIEELGTKMNISWDDMFEVAYNNIHEQ
;
A
#
# COMPACT_ATOMS: atom_id res chain seq x y z
N TRP A 1 1.90 2.54 -19.87
CA TRP A 1 2.27 3.96 -19.76
C TRP A 1 3.57 4.08 -18.97
N ILE A 2 4.54 4.86 -19.46
CA ILE A 2 5.85 5.13 -18.84
C ILE A 2 6.17 6.60 -19.18
N ASP A 3 6.60 7.38 -18.19
CA ASP A 3 7.00 8.77 -18.43
C ASP A 3 8.32 8.83 -19.21
N LEU A 4 8.53 9.88 -20.00
CA LEU A 4 9.75 10.03 -20.80
C LEU A 4 11.04 10.05 -19.94
N ASP A 5 10.92 10.49 -18.69
CA ASP A 5 11.99 10.58 -17.71
C ASP A 5 12.05 9.38 -16.74
N ASP A 6 11.25 8.34 -16.96
CA ASP A 6 11.34 7.09 -16.19
C ASP A 6 12.57 6.27 -16.59
N GLU A 7 13.18 5.63 -15.59
CA GLU A 7 14.22 4.61 -15.77
C GLU A 7 13.59 3.21 -15.71
N ILE A 8 13.97 2.34 -16.65
CA ILE A 8 13.51 0.94 -16.69
C ILE A 8 14.65 0.02 -16.25
N VAL A 9 14.55 -0.52 -15.04
CA VAL A 9 15.51 -1.50 -14.49
C VAL A 9 15.07 -2.91 -14.90
N GLY A 10 15.98 -3.66 -15.56
CA GLY A 10 15.69 -4.99 -16.08
C GLY A 10 15.07 -5.00 -17.48
N ALA A 11 15.22 -3.91 -18.24
CA ALA A 11 14.62 -3.75 -19.57
C ALA A 11 14.95 -4.90 -20.55
N GLU A 12 16.07 -5.57 -20.38
CA GLU A 12 16.48 -6.74 -21.18
C GLU A 12 15.50 -7.93 -21.08
N LYS A 13 14.72 -8.02 -20.00
CA LYS A 13 13.73 -9.09 -19.78
C LYS A 13 12.44 -8.90 -20.58
N ILE A 14 12.16 -7.68 -21.04
CA ILE A 14 10.88 -7.32 -21.70
C ILE A 14 10.57 -8.26 -22.87
N ALA A 15 11.56 -8.57 -23.71
CA ALA A 15 11.36 -9.44 -24.87
C ALA A 15 10.88 -10.85 -24.47
N GLY A 16 11.53 -11.46 -23.47
CA GLY A 16 11.15 -12.79 -22.98
C GLY A 16 9.79 -12.80 -22.27
N GLU A 17 9.47 -11.73 -21.53
CA GLU A 17 8.17 -11.59 -20.88
C GLU A 17 7.02 -11.37 -21.88
N LEU A 18 7.28 -10.66 -22.99
CA LEU A 18 6.34 -10.54 -24.11
C LEU A 18 6.09 -11.89 -24.80
N GLU A 19 7.14 -12.67 -25.05
CA GLU A 19 6.99 -14.03 -25.59
C GLU A 19 6.16 -14.91 -24.65
N TYR A 20 6.40 -14.81 -23.34
CA TYR A 20 5.61 -15.51 -22.33
C TYR A 20 4.15 -15.07 -22.32
N MET A 21 3.88 -13.76 -22.37
CA MET A 21 2.53 -13.21 -22.45
C MET A 21 1.77 -13.75 -23.66
N VAL A 22 2.38 -13.75 -24.84
CA VAL A 22 1.77 -14.30 -26.06
C VAL A 22 1.51 -15.80 -25.92
N LYS A 23 2.51 -16.55 -25.43
CA LYS A 23 2.41 -18.01 -25.28
C LYS A 23 1.29 -18.44 -24.34
N ASN A 24 1.09 -17.69 -23.25
CA ASN A 24 0.09 -18.01 -22.22
C ASN A 24 -1.20 -17.19 -22.36
N ASN A 25 -1.35 -16.43 -23.45
CA ASN A 25 -2.51 -15.57 -23.71
C ASN A 25 -2.84 -14.63 -22.54
N LEU A 26 -1.82 -14.01 -21.94
CA LEU A 26 -2.02 -13.01 -20.90
C LEU A 26 -2.48 -11.69 -21.50
N ASP A 27 -3.27 -10.95 -20.73
CA ASP A 27 -3.83 -9.65 -21.12
C ASP A 27 -3.01 -8.49 -20.55
N VAL A 28 -2.37 -8.67 -19.39
CA VAL A 28 -1.55 -7.64 -18.73
C VAL A 28 -0.27 -8.23 -18.15
N ILE A 29 0.85 -7.52 -18.31
CA ILE A 29 2.07 -7.70 -17.52
C ILE A 29 2.24 -6.51 -16.58
N TRP A 30 2.48 -6.84 -15.32
CA TRP A 30 2.58 -5.89 -14.24
C TRP A 30 4.03 -5.67 -13.87
N PHE A 31 4.46 -4.41 -13.81
CA PHE A 31 5.80 -4.08 -13.31
C PHE A 31 5.68 -3.40 -11.96
N ARG A 32 6.78 -3.39 -11.20
CA ARG A 32 6.88 -2.56 -10.01
C ARG A 32 7.14 -1.11 -10.41
N TYR A 33 6.48 -0.19 -9.74
CA TYR A 33 6.62 1.24 -9.93
C TYR A 33 7.14 1.87 -8.65
N ASP A 34 8.34 2.43 -8.75
CA ASP A 34 9.01 3.24 -7.75
C ASP A 34 8.76 4.71 -8.08
N TYR A 35 7.85 5.34 -7.36
CA TYR A 35 7.43 6.73 -7.61
C TYR A 35 7.72 7.67 -6.46
N ILE A 36 8.35 7.15 -5.41
CA ILE A 36 8.63 7.91 -4.20
C ILE A 36 9.93 8.67 -4.39
N PRO A 37 9.94 10.00 -4.17
CA PRO A 37 11.18 10.78 -4.18
C PRO A 37 12.11 10.24 -3.09
N ARG A 38 13.22 9.64 -3.53
CA ARG A 38 14.23 9.03 -2.64
C ARG A 38 14.92 10.04 -1.72
N GLU A 39 14.74 11.33 -1.96
CA GLU A 39 15.27 12.43 -1.13
C GLU A 39 14.41 12.74 0.11
N THR A 40 13.23 12.12 0.27
CA THR A 40 12.14 12.71 1.08
C THR A 40 11.47 11.81 2.07
N LEU A 41 11.44 10.52 1.78
CA LEU A 41 10.63 9.55 2.50
C LEU A 41 11.54 8.43 2.99
N SER A 42 11.36 8.07 4.25
CA SER A 42 12.06 6.98 4.97
C SER A 42 11.69 5.60 4.47
N ASP A 43 11.43 5.46 3.18
CA ASP A 43 11.05 4.19 2.60
C ASP A 43 11.75 3.96 1.27
N PRO A 44 12.98 3.43 1.32
CA PRO A 44 13.79 3.12 0.14
C PRO A 44 13.22 1.96 -0.69
N GLU A 45 12.13 1.31 -0.27
CA GLU A 45 11.62 0.09 -0.93
C GLU A 45 10.10 0.09 -1.17
N SER A 46 9.42 1.22 -1.02
CA SER A 46 8.00 1.33 -1.42
C SER A 46 7.86 1.11 -2.93
N LEU A 47 7.29 -0.03 -3.29
CA LEU A 47 7.03 -0.43 -4.65
C LEU A 47 5.56 -0.77 -4.80
N SER A 48 5.00 -0.34 -5.92
CA SER A 48 3.61 -0.54 -6.26
C SER A 48 3.48 -1.33 -7.56
N TRP A 49 2.58 -2.31 -7.62
CA TRP A 49 2.27 -2.94 -8.89
C TRP A 49 1.50 -1.99 -9.78
N ARG A 50 1.90 -1.94 -11.06
CA ARG A 50 1.14 -1.25 -12.09
C ARG A 50 1.15 -2.01 -13.41
N GLU A 51 0.03 -1.94 -14.10
CA GLU A 51 -0.19 -2.36 -15.46
C GLU A 51 0.76 -1.58 -16.39
N ARG A 52 1.67 -2.29 -17.07
CA ARG A 52 2.70 -1.66 -17.91
C ARG A 52 2.66 -2.10 -19.35
N ILE A 53 2.51 -3.41 -19.57
CA ILE A 53 2.28 -3.96 -20.89
C ILE A 53 0.85 -4.49 -20.89
N VAL A 54 0.02 -3.92 -21.76
CA VAL A 54 -1.38 -4.29 -21.89
C VAL A 54 -1.60 -4.77 -23.31
N LYS A 55 -2.30 -5.89 -23.45
CA LYS A 55 -2.69 -6.44 -24.74
C LYS A 55 -3.62 -5.45 -25.43
N ASN A 56 -3.36 -5.18 -26.70
CA ASN A 56 -4.28 -4.39 -27.49
C ASN A 56 -5.51 -5.24 -27.85
N ALA A 57 -6.55 -5.15 -27.02
CA ALA A 57 -7.82 -5.87 -27.21
C ALA A 57 -9.01 -4.91 -27.04
N PRO A 58 -10.15 -5.16 -27.73
CA PRO A 58 -11.29 -4.25 -27.71
C PRO A 58 -11.94 -4.04 -26.33
N ASN A 59 -11.76 -4.96 -25.40
CA ASN A 59 -12.28 -4.87 -24.05
C ASN A 59 -11.30 -4.19 -23.07
N LEU A 60 -10.02 -4.02 -23.44
CA LEU A 60 -9.00 -3.38 -22.60
C LEU A 60 -8.83 -1.92 -23.05
N GLU A 61 -9.67 -1.03 -22.51
CA GLU A 61 -9.58 0.42 -22.75
C GLU A 61 -8.98 1.14 -21.56
N TRP A 62 -8.24 2.23 -21.82
CA TRP A 62 -7.80 3.16 -20.78
C TRP A 62 -8.92 4.14 -20.49
N ARG A 63 -9.22 4.37 -19.22
CA ARG A 63 -10.11 5.43 -18.79
C ARG A 63 -9.28 6.60 -18.27
N ASP A 64 -9.63 7.78 -18.77
CA ASP A 64 -9.10 9.03 -18.27
C ASP A 64 -9.81 9.38 -16.97
N VAL A 65 -9.18 9.08 -15.83
CA VAL A 65 -9.53 9.78 -14.59
C VAL A 65 -8.58 10.96 -14.39
N ALA A 66 -9.07 11.99 -13.71
CA ALA A 66 -8.50 13.33 -13.81
C ALA A 66 -6.99 13.45 -13.49
N VAL A 67 -6.43 12.51 -12.72
CA VAL A 67 -5.01 12.50 -12.31
C VAL A 67 -4.28 11.19 -12.59
N HIS A 68 -4.97 10.15 -13.06
CA HIS A 68 -4.39 8.83 -13.34
C HIS A 68 -5.02 8.23 -14.59
N GLU A 69 -4.21 7.68 -15.48
CA GLU A 69 -4.70 6.75 -16.50
C GLU A 69 -4.74 5.36 -15.85
N THR A 70 -5.90 4.72 -15.88
CA THR A 70 -6.10 3.34 -15.42
C THR A 70 -6.84 2.55 -16.49
N LEU A 71 -6.68 1.22 -16.51
CA LEU A 71 -7.53 0.38 -17.36
C LEU A 71 -8.98 0.42 -16.86
N ASP A 72 -9.93 0.25 -17.78
CA ASP A 72 -11.34 0.12 -17.45
C ASP A 72 -11.52 -0.93 -16.36
N GLU A 73 -12.13 -0.48 -15.27
CA GLU A 73 -12.18 -1.23 -14.04
C GLU A 73 -13.35 -2.24 -14.04
N SER A 74 -14.31 -2.11 -14.96
CA SER A 74 -15.42 -3.07 -15.12
C SER A 74 -14.98 -4.42 -15.67
N ILE A 75 -13.82 -4.49 -16.33
CA ILE A 75 -13.28 -5.73 -16.91
C ILE A 75 -12.31 -6.46 -15.97
N GLN A 76 -12.14 -5.99 -14.73
CA GLN A 76 -11.13 -6.55 -13.81
C GLN A 76 -11.26 -8.07 -13.60
N GLY A 77 -12.49 -8.57 -13.48
CA GLY A 77 -12.75 -10.00 -13.32
C GLY A 77 -12.50 -10.83 -14.59
N GLU A 78 -12.22 -10.16 -15.71
CA GLU A 78 -12.10 -10.75 -17.05
C GLU A 78 -10.65 -10.75 -17.56
N ILE A 79 -9.72 -10.07 -16.87
CA ILE A 79 -8.31 -9.98 -17.27
C ILE A 79 -7.58 -11.28 -16.91
N ASN A 80 -6.96 -11.90 -17.91
CA ASN A 80 -6.02 -12.99 -17.70
C ASN A 80 -4.63 -12.42 -17.31
N GLU A 81 -4.32 -12.41 -16.02
CA GLU A 81 -3.05 -11.90 -15.51
C GLU A 81 -2.36 -12.88 -14.56
N GLU A 82 -1.19 -13.37 -14.97
CA GLU A 82 -0.36 -14.24 -14.12
C GLU A 82 1.09 -13.79 -14.02
N LEU A 83 1.50 -12.77 -14.80
CA LEU A 83 2.87 -12.29 -14.80
C LEU A 83 3.02 -10.98 -14.01
N ARG A 84 3.63 -11.12 -12.83
CA ARG A 84 4.18 -10.04 -12.02
C ARG A 84 5.69 -9.98 -12.24
N SER A 85 6.14 -9.02 -13.05
CA SER A 85 7.52 -8.89 -13.52
C SER A 85 8.50 -8.49 -12.42
N GLU A 86 9.76 -8.88 -12.59
CA GLU A 86 10.88 -8.35 -11.79
C GLU A 86 11.36 -6.98 -12.28
N ILE A 87 10.84 -6.50 -13.42
CA ILE A 87 11.15 -5.19 -13.98
C ILE A 87 10.61 -4.10 -13.06
N ILE A 88 11.41 -3.06 -12.87
CA ILE A 88 11.08 -1.90 -12.04
C ILE A 88 11.14 -0.64 -12.90
N ILE A 89 10.03 0.09 -12.91
CA ILE A 89 9.97 1.45 -13.44
C ILE A 89 10.28 2.42 -12.30
N LYS A 90 11.34 3.20 -12.45
CA LYS A 90 11.76 4.22 -11.48
C LYS A 90 11.44 5.61 -12.00
N HIS A 91 10.53 6.27 -11.32
CA HIS A 91 10.14 7.64 -11.57
C HIS A 91 10.91 8.59 -10.65
N ARG A 92 11.92 9.25 -11.20
CA ARG A 92 12.87 10.09 -10.45
C ARG A 92 12.30 11.49 -10.21
N LYS A 93 11.32 11.61 -9.31
CA LYS A 93 10.84 12.91 -8.83
C LYS A 93 11.73 13.47 -7.72
N THR A 94 11.96 14.78 -7.75
CA THR A 94 12.46 15.53 -6.60
C THR A 94 11.33 15.76 -5.58
N LEU A 95 11.67 16.10 -4.33
CA LEU A 95 10.67 16.47 -3.32
C LEU A 95 9.72 17.56 -3.82
N ASP A 96 10.30 18.63 -4.34
CA ASP A 96 9.56 19.78 -4.82
C ASP A 96 8.63 19.40 -5.98
N GLY A 97 9.11 18.56 -6.91
CA GLY A 97 8.30 18.02 -8.00
C GLY A 97 7.12 17.16 -7.52
N PHE A 98 7.35 16.34 -6.49
CA PHE A 98 6.29 15.54 -5.86
C PHE A 98 5.25 16.39 -5.16
N LEU A 99 5.66 17.34 -4.31
CA LEU A 99 4.73 18.24 -3.61
C LEU A 99 3.90 19.08 -4.58
N LYS A 100 4.53 19.64 -5.63
CA LYS A 100 3.83 20.36 -6.69
C LYS A 100 2.83 19.48 -7.44
N SER A 101 3.19 18.21 -7.67
CA SER A 101 2.28 17.25 -8.30
C SER A 101 1.07 16.96 -7.42
N ASN A 102 1.25 16.81 -6.11
CA ASN A 102 0.14 16.58 -5.17
C ASN A 102 -0.81 17.78 -5.12
N ASP A 103 -0.29 19.01 -5.00
CA ASP A 103 -1.10 20.23 -5.03
C ASP A 103 -1.89 20.38 -6.34
N ARG A 104 -1.23 20.13 -7.48
CA ARG A 104 -1.89 20.13 -8.79
C ARG A 104 -2.98 19.05 -8.85
N ASN A 105 -2.66 17.83 -8.43
CA ASN A 105 -3.58 16.70 -8.49
C ASN A 105 -4.80 16.92 -7.59
N GLN A 106 -4.62 17.47 -6.39
CA GLN A 106 -5.71 17.87 -5.51
C GLN A 106 -6.66 18.83 -6.24
N ARG A 107 -6.16 19.93 -6.79
CA ARG A 107 -6.99 20.93 -7.50
C ARG A 107 -7.75 20.34 -8.68
N ILE A 108 -7.11 19.42 -9.42
CA ILE A 108 -7.75 18.73 -10.53
C ILE A 108 -8.88 17.83 -10.03
N LEU A 109 -8.62 17.03 -9.00
CA LEU A 109 -9.60 16.12 -8.40
C LEU A 109 -10.77 16.86 -7.75
N GLU A 110 -10.53 17.98 -7.08
CA GLU A 110 -11.59 18.82 -6.51
C GLU A 110 -12.51 19.38 -7.59
N LYS A 111 -11.92 19.85 -8.71
CA LYS A 111 -12.68 20.35 -9.85
C LYS A 111 -13.51 19.24 -10.50
N ASP A 112 -12.91 18.07 -10.71
CA ASP A 112 -13.57 16.90 -11.30
C ASP A 112 -14.73 16.42 -10.42
N TRP A 113 -14.46 16.30 -9.11
CA TRP A 113 -15.46 15.96 -8.10
C TRP A 113 -16.63 16.95 -8.09
N ALA A 114 -16.36 18.26 -8.15
CA ALA A 114 -17.41 19.28 -8.18
C ALA A 114 -18.24 19.25 -9.48
N ALA A 115 -17.66 18.81 -10.60
CA ALA A 115 -18.34 18.72 -11.88
C ALA A 115 -19.22 17.47 -12.00
N ALA A 116 -18.67 16.30 -11.66
CA ALA A 116 -19.36 15.01 -11.72
C ALA A 116 -18.70 14.00 -10.76
N PRO A 117 -19.19 13.86 -9.52
CA PRO A 117 -18.66 12.89 -8.56
C PRO A 117 -18.73 11.45 -9.09
N THR A 118 -17.58 10.78 -9.18
CA THR A 118 -17.49 9.34 -9.43
C THR A 118 -16.85 8.65 -8.23
N ALA A 119 -17.06 7.34 -8.07
CA ALA A 119 -16.45 6.60 -6.97
C ALA A 119 -14.91 6.61 -7.07
N VAL A 120 -14.36 6.57 -8.30
CA VAL A 120 -12.92 6.62 -8.55
C VAL A 120 -12.34 7.99 -8.22
N THR A 121 -12.97 9.08 -8.67
CA THR A 121 -12.57 10.45 -8.30
C THR A 121 -12.68 10.66 -6.79
N GLY A 122 -13.73 10.16 -6.15
CA GLY A 122 -13.92 10.23 -4.70
C GLY A 122 -12.83 9.48 -3.93
N TYR A 123 -12.43 8.30 -4.42
CA TYR A 123 -11.32 7.55 -3.84
C TYR A 123 -10.01 8.33 -3.93
N TYR A 124 -9.64 8.81 -5.13
CA TYR A 124 -8.38 9.53 -5.31
C TYR A 124 -8.34 10.83 -4.53
N LEU A 125 -9.42 11.62 -4.58
CA LEU A 125 -9.53 12.86 -3.81
C LEU A 125 -9.46 12.58 -2.31
N GLY A 126 -10.23 11.60 -1.82
CA GLY A 126 -10.24 11.20 -0.43
C GLY A 126 -8.86 10.76 0.08
N ARG A 127 -8.15 9.94 -0.71
CA ARG A 127 -6.77 9.54 -0.38
C ARG A 127 -5.80 10.72 -0.38
N THR A 128 -5.91 11.64 -1.34
CA THR A 128 -5.07 12.85 -1.38
C THR A 128 -5.30 13.71 -0.15
N LEU A 129 -6.55 14.00 0.20
CA LEU A 129 -6.92 14.78 1.40
C LEU A 129 -6.44 14.10 2.68
N ALA A 130 -6.60 12.78 2.80
CA ALA A 130 -6.10 12.01 3.94
C ALA A 130 -4.58 12.11 4.08
N GLY A 131 -3.85 12.06 2.96
CA GLY A 131 -2.39 12.24 2.93
C GLY A 131 -1.93 13.64 3.33
N LEU A 132 -2.80 14.65 3.18
CA LEU A 132 -2.57 16.03 3.63
C LEU A 132 -3.02 16.27 5.08
N GLY A 133 -3.64 15.28 5.72
CA GLY A 133 -4.18 15.40 7.08
C GLY A 133 -5.59 16.03 7.16
N GLU A 134 -6.23 16.26 6.03
CA GLU A 134 -7.61 16.78 5.93
C GLU A 134 -8.62 15.63 6.09
N TYR A 135 -8.58 14.98 7.26
CA TYR A 135 -9.28 13.71 7.49
C TYR A 135 -10.80 13.82 7.41
N GLU A 136 -11.40 14.90 7.91
CA GLU A 136 -12.84 15.13 7.83
C GLU A 136 -13.33 15.22 6.39
N ASP A 137 -12.67 16.02 5.56
CA ASP A 137 -13.05 16.20 4.15
C ASP A 137 -12.78 14.93 3.32
N ALA A 138 -11.73 14.19 3.67
CA ALA A 138 -11.40 12.90 3.10
C ALA A 138 -12.50 11.86 3.34
N ILE A 139 -13.03 11.78 4.58
CA ILE A 139 -14.05 10.79 4.97
C ILE A 139 -15.26 10.86 4.04
N ASP A 140 -15.77 12.05 3.72
CA ASP A 140 -16.96 12.18 2.86
C ASP A 140 -16.74 11.59 1.46
N LYS A 141 -15.55 11.79 0.89
CA LYS A 141 -15.21 11.28 -0.45
C LYS A 141 -14.97 9.78 -0.43
N LEU A 142 -14.31 9.28 0.61
CA LEU A 142 -14.03 7.87 0.79
C LEU A 142 -15.29 7.07 1.11
N VAL A 143 -16.23 7.60 1.90
CA VAL A 143 -17.54 6.94 2.14
C VAL A 143 -18.30 6.82 0.82
N PHE A 144 -18.37 7.90 0.05
CA PHE A 144 -19.01 7.85 -1.27
C PHE A 144 -18.34 6.80 -2.18
N ALA A 145 -17.01 6.80 -2.26
CA ALA A 145 -16.28 5.82 -3.05
C ALA A 145 -16.54 4.38 -2.60
N ALA A 146 -16.50 4.14 -1.28
CA ALA A 146 -16.71 2.81 -0.70
C ALA A 146 -18.12 2.27 -0.93
N GLU A 147 -19.14 3.14 -0.91
CA GLU A 147 -20.55 2.76 -1.05
C GLU A 147 -21.06 2.75 -2.50
N LYS A 148 -20.47 3.57 -3.38
CA LYS A 148 -20.96 3.77 -4.76
C LYS A 148 -20.11 3.09 -5.82
N SER A 149 -18.90 2.67 -5.48
CA SER A 149 -18.06 1.96 -6.43
C SER A 149 -18.66 0.61 -6.76
N GLU A 150 -18.66 0.21 -8.04
CA GLU A 150 -18.86 -1.19 -8.46
C GLU A 150 -17.52 -1.92 -8.61
N ILE A 151 -16.43 -1.22 -8.33
CA ILE A 151 -15.05 -1.68 -8.48
C ILE A 151 -14.54 -2.11 -7.11
N ILE A 152 -14.39 -3.42 -6.94
CA ILE A 152 -14.06 -4.07 -5.67
C ILE A 152 -12.77 -3.51 -5.03
N PRO A 153 -11.65 -3.29 -5.75
CA PRO A 153 -10.46 -2.69 -5.16
C PRO A 153 -10.68 -1.26 -4.64
N VAL A 154 -11.45 -0.44 -5.36
CA VAL A 154 -11.80 0.92 -4.92
C VAL A 154 -12.61 0.86 -3.63
N GLN A 155 -13.58 -0.07 -3.52
CA GLN A 155 -14.32 -0.25 -2.28
C GLN A 155 -13.40 -0.65 -1.13
N PHE A 156 -12.59 -1.70 -1.34
CA PHE A 156 -11.67 -2.25 -0.34
C PHE A 156 -10.72 -1.17 0.20
N GLU A 157 -10.09 -0.42 -0.69
CA GLU A 157 -9.10 0.59 -0.32
C GLU A 157 -9.72 1.87 0.22
N SER A 158 -10.93 2.22 -0.20
CA SER A 158 -11.71 3.29 0.45
C SER A 158 -11.99 2.94 1.91
N TRP A 159 -12.36 1.69 2.22
CA TRP A 159 -12.55 1.25 3.60
C TRP A 159 -11.25 1.26 4.42
N LEU A 160 -10.11 0.89 3.83
CA LEU A 160 -8.81 0.99 4.51
C LEU A 160 -8.43 2.44 4.79
N ASN A 161 -8.59 3.35 3.83
CA ASN A 161 -8.31 4.77 4.02
C ASN A 161 -9.29 5.41 5.04
N LEU A 162 -10.55 4.98 5.06
CA LEU A 162 -11.50 5.39 6.11
C LEU A 162 -11.05 4.93 7.50
N CYS A 163 -10.52 3.71 7.63
CA CYS A 163 -9.97 3.24 8.89
C CYS A 163 -8.85 4.17 9.38
N ASP A 164 -7.94 4.56 8.49
CA ASP A 164 -6.84 5.47 8.82
C ASP A 164 -7.35 6.87 9.22
N CYS A 165 -8.28 7.43 8.47
CA CYS A 165 -8.88 8.73 8.80
C CYS A 165 -9.60 8.69 10.14
N TYR A 166 -10.41 7.66 10.40
CA TYR A 166 -11.11 7.53 11.69
C TYR A 166 -10.14 7.28 12.84
N PHE A 167 -9.07 6.51 12.63
CA PHE A 167 -8.02 6.29 13.62
C PHE A 167 -7.30 7.59 13.97
N ALA A 168 -6.91 8.39 12.95
CA ALA A 168 -6.27 9.69 13.15
C ALA A 168 -7.15 10.67 13.94
N LEU A 169 -8.48 10.59 13.74
CA LEU A 169 -9.46 11.36 14.48
C LEU A 169 -9.86 10.72 15.83
N THR A 170 -9.17 9.67 16.28
CA THR A 170 -9.45 8.92 17.52
C THR A 170 -10.85 8.29 17.61
N LYS A 171 -11.54 8.14 16.47
CA LYS A 171 -12.86 7.51 16.34
C LYS A 171 -12.71 6.00 16.20
N TYR A 172 -12.17 5.34 17.23
CA TYR A 172 -11.75 3.94 17.17
C TYR A 172 -12.85 2.96 16.75
N ASP A 173 -14.09 3.12 17.21
CA ASP A 173 -15.19 2.24 16.83
C ASP A 173 -15.48 2.29 15.32
N LYS A 174 -15.41 3.49 14.72
CA LYS A 174 -15.58 3.66 13.27
C LYS A 174 -14.39 3.13 12.47
N ALA A 175 -13.18 3.26 13.02
CA ALA A 175 -11.99 2.68 12.41
C ALA A 175 -12.10 1.15 12.35
N LEU A 176 -12.52 0.51 13.44
CA LEU A 176 -12.77 -0.94 13.48
C LEU A 176 -13.88 -1.38 12.52
N ASP A 177 -14.98 -0.62 12.42
CA ASP A 177 -16.06 -0.88 11.44
C ASP A 177 -15.53 -0.84 9.99
N ALA A 178 -14.76 0.20 9.65
CA ALA A 178 -14.16 0.34 8.33
C ALA A 178 -13.20 -0.82 8.01
N ALA A 179 -12.35 -1.22 8.96
CA ALA A 179 -11.48 -2.38 8.78
C ALA A 179 -12.28 -3.69 8.60
N ASN A 180 -13.38 -3.89 9.34
CA ASN A 180 -14.23 -5.07 9.16
C ASN A 180 -14.95 -5.09 7.79
N LYS A 181 -15.32 -3.92 7.27
CA LYS A 181 -15.88 -3.81 5.91
C LYS A 181 -14.85 -4.17 4.83
N ALA A 182 -13.61 -3.67 4.95
CA ALA A 182 -12.51 -4.10 4.08
C ALA A 182 -12.29 -5.63 4.14
N MET A 183 -12.31 -6.20 5.36
CA MET A 183 -12.17 -7.65 5.56
C MET A 183 -13.32 -8.47 4.97
N THR A 184 -14.52 -7.91 4.84
CA THR A 184 -15.65 -8.58 4.19
C THR A 184 -15.43 -8.69 2.68
N ILE A 185 -14.70 -7.75 2.09
CA ILE A 185 -14.39 -7.71 0.67
C ILE A 185 -13.22 -8.63 0.33
N ASP A 186 -12.10 -8.52 1.06
CA ASP A 186 -10.97 -9.43 0.94
C ASP A 186 -10.57 -9.98 2.32
N PRO A 187 -11.10 -11.16 2.71
CA PRO A 187 -10.84 -11.75 4.02
C PRO A 187 -9.42 -12.32 4.16
N ASP A 188 -8.71 -12.51 3.05
CA ASP A 188 -7.34 -13.03 3.04
C ASP A 188 -6.29 -11.93 2.96
N HIS A 189 -6.70 -10.68 2.81
CA HIS A 189 -5.77 -9.57 2.85
C HIS A 189 -5.22 -9.34 4.28
N PRO A 190 -3.89 -9.17 4.46
CA PRO A 190 -3.32 -8.85 5.77
C PRO A 190 -3.68 -7.46 6.32
N MET A 191 -3.96 -6.46 5.46
CA MET A 191 -4.09 -5.06 5.88
C MET A 191 -5.20 -4.81 6.90
N PRO A 192 -6.44 -5.31 6.70
CA PRO A 192 -7.52 -5.05 7.66
C PRO A 192 -7.19 -5.55 9.07
N TRP A 193 -6.47 -6.67 9.19
CA TRP A 193 -5.98 -7.17 10.47
C TRP A 193 -4.93 -6.26 11.10
N PHE A 194 -3.95 -5.81 10.31
CA PHE A 194 -2.96 -4.85 10.78
C PHE A 194 -3.60 -3.52 11.23
N LYS A 195 -4.58 -3.00 10.48
CA LYS A 195 -5.33 -1.80 10.89
C LYS A 195 -6.04 -1.99 12.24
N LYS A 196 -6.69 -3.14 12.46
CA LYS A 196 -7.31 -3.48 13.75
C LYS A 196 -6.28 -3.60 14.87
N PHE A 197 -5.11 -4.18 14.59
CA PHE A 197 -3.98 -4.21 15.53
C PHE A 197 -3.61 -2.80 15.99
N MET A 198 -3.40 -1.86 15.06
CA MET A 198 -3.06 -0.46 15.37
C MET A 198 -4.14 0.21 16.23
N VAL A 199 -5.42 0.01 15.89
CA VAL A 199 -6.54 0.57 16.65
C VAL A 199 -6.57 0.02 18.07
N TYR A 200 -6.51 -1.30 18.25
CA TYR A 200 -6.52 -1.91 19.58
C TYR A 200 -5.26 -1.57 20.41
N GLN A 201 -4.11 -1.42 19.75
CA GLN A 201 -2.89 -0.99 20.41
C GLN A 201 -3.04 0.42 20.98
N ALA A 202 -3.62 1.36 20.20
CA ALA A 202 -3.89 2.72 20.68
C ALA A 202 -4.92 2.77 21.82
N GLN A 203 -5.86 1.82 21.86
CA GLN A 203 -6.82 1.65 22.96
C GLN A 203 -6.21 0.96 24.20
N GLY A 204 -4.96 0.49 24.15
CA GLY A 204 -4.34 -0.29 25.24
C GLY A 204 -4.88 -1.72 25.37
N MET A 205 -5.64 -2.20 24.39
CA MET A 205 -6.21 -3.54 24.36
C MET A 205 -5.19 -4.57 23.85
N HIS A 206 -4.13 -4.79 24.62
CA HIS A 206 -2.96 -5.57 24.20
C HIS A 206 -3.30 -6.99 23.70
N THR A 207 -4.20 -7.71 24.36
CA THR A 207 -4.60 -9.07 23.92
C THR A 207 -5.28 -9.05 22.55
N ALA A 208 -6.21 -8.12 22.33
CA ALA A 208 -6.93 -7.99 21.07
C ALA A 208 -5.99 -7.50 19.94
N ALA A 209 -5.09 -6.57 20.26
CA ALA A 209 -4.07 -6.12 19.33
C ALA A 209 -3.20 -7.28 18.86
N MET A 210 -2.62 -8.05 19.79
CA MET A 210 -1.72 -9.15 19.41
C MET A 210 -2.42 -10.28 18.65
N HIS A 211 -3.68 -10.56 18.96
CA HIS A 211 -4.47 -11.48 18.13
C HIS A 211 -4.58 -10.96 16.68
N CYS A 212 -4.88 -9.67 16.50
CA CYS A 212 -4.95 -9.09 15.15
C CYS A 212 -3.58 -9.08 14.45
N ALA A 213 -2.48 -8.86 15.19
CA ALA A 213 -1.13 -8.93 14.66
C ALA A 213 -0.78 -10.34 14.15
N GLU A 214 -1.09 -11.37 14.94
CA GLU A 214 -0.89 -12.78 14.55
C GLU A 214 -1.70 -13.11 13.29
N MET A 215 -2.99 -12.76 13.26
CA MET A 215 -3.83 -12.95 12.07
C MET A 215 -3.26 -12.21 10.84
N SER A 216 -2.75 -10.99 11.02
CA SER A 216 -2.13 -10.23 9.92
C SER A 216 -0.89 -10.91 9.37
N LEU A 217 -0.06 -11.53 10.20
CA LEU A 217 1.18 -12.19 9.80
C LEU A 217 0.94 -13.56 9.15
N GLU A 218 -0.17 -14.21 9.46
CA GLU A 218 -0.58 -15.50 8.87
C GLU A 218 -1.19 -15.35 7.47
N LYS A 219 -1.74 -14.17 7.15
CA LYS A 219 -2.33 -13.92 5.84
C LYS A 219 -1.29 -13.87 4.73
N PRO A 220 -1.60 -14.41 3.54
CA PRO A 220 -0.68 -14.38 2.41
C PRO A 220 -0.38 -12.93 2.02
N VAL A 221 0.89 -12.68 1.70
CA VAL A 221 1.38 -11.38 1.19
C VAL A 221 1.25 -11.31 -0.35
N GLU A 222 0.74 -12.37 -0.99
CA GLU A 222 0.61 -12.47 -2.44
C GLU A 222 -0.71 -11.90 -2.96
N GLY A 223 -0.62 -11.18 -4.07
CA GLY A 223 -1.76 -10.85 -4.92
C GLY A 223 -2.47 -9.56 -4.52
N GLY A 224 -1.88 -8.41 -4.85
CA GLY A 224 -2.66 -7.20 -5.04
C GLY A 224 -3.69 -7.47 -6.14
N ARG A 225 -4.94 -7.73 -5.76
CA ARG A 225 -6.06 -7.88 -6.70
C ARG A 225 -6.58 -6.49 -7.01
N GLY A 226 -6.06 -5.83 -8.04
CA GLY A 226 -6.50 -4.48 -8.36
C GLY A 226 -5.93 -3.87 -9.61
N LEU A 227 -6.78 -3.63 -10.61
CA LEU A 227 -6.53 -2.66 -11.69
C LEU A 227 -6.46 -1.23 -11.16
N VAL A 228 -7.20 -1.01 -10.08
CA VAL A 228 -7.01 0.17 -9.25
C VAL A 228 -6.07 -0.29 -8.16
N LEU A 229 -4.83 0.16 -8.24
CA LEU A 229 -4.09 0.84 -7.17
C LEU A 229 -2.62 0.50 -7.08
N THR A 230 -1.88 1.52 -6.65
CA THR A 230 -0.55 1.39 -6.08
C THR A 230 -0.66 0.63 -4.76
N VAL A 231 -0.69 -0.70 -4.80
CA VAL A 231 -0.57 -1.52 -3.60
C VAL A 231 0.86 -1.39 -3.11
N ASP A 232 1.06 -0.57 -2.08
CA ASP A 232 2.38 -0.40 -1.46
C ASP A 232 2.75 -1.68 -0.70
N LEU A 233 3.51 -2.55 -1.36
CA LEU A 233 3.86 -3.88 -0.85
C LEU A 233 4.68 -3.81 0.45
N SER A 234 5.37 -2.69 0.68
CA SER A 234 6.19 -2.48 1.86
C SER A 234 5.41 -2.66 3.16
N TRP A 235 4.14 -2.27 3.17
CA TRP A 235 3.31 -2.39 4.36
C TRP A 235 3.14 -3.83 4.80
N TYR A 236 2.96 -4.75 3.85
CA TYR A 236 2.75 -6.17 4.12
C TYR A 236 4.07 -6.90 4.34
N GLN A 237 5.10 -6.50 3.60
CA GLN A 237 6.37 -7.21 3.58
C GLN A 237 7.26 -6.86 4.77
N TYR A 238 7.26 -5.61 5.23
CA TYR A 238 8.17 -5.20 6.29
C TYR A 238 7.69 -4.10 7.24
N LYS A 239 6.85 -3.13 6.85
CA LYS A 239 6.40 -2.09 7.81
C LYS A 239 5.46 -2.63 8.89
N ALA A 240 4.43 -3.41 8.52
CA ALA A 240 3.54 -4.03 9.50
C ALA A 240 4.28 -5.06 10.37
N PRO A 241 5.09 -5.98 9.82
CA PRO A 241 5.95 -6.85 10.63
C PRO A 241 6.85 -6.09 11.60
N PHE A 242 7.40 -4.95 11.18
CA PHE A 242 8.22 -4.09 12.03
C PHE A 242 7.44 -3.48 13.21
N GLU A 243 6.26 -2.91 12.97
CA GLU A 243 5.42 -2.37 14.05
C GLU A 243 4.94 -3.46 15.02
N ILE A 244 4.66 -4.66 14.50
CA ILE A 244 4.32 -5.82 15.32
C ILE A 244 5.53 -6.28 16.14
N ALA A 245 6.74 -6.27 15.58
CA ALA A 245 7.98 -6.58 16.31
C ALA A 245 8.20 -5.62 17.49
N ARG A 246 7.97 -4.31 17.28
CA ARG A 246 8.00 -3.32 18.35
C ARG A 246 6.99 -3.62 19.46
N ALA A 247 5.78 -4.03 19.10
CA ALA A 247 4.77 -4.42 20.08
C ALA A 247 5.20 -5.66 20.87
N TYR A 248 5.77 -6.68 20.21
CA TYR A 248 6.33 -7.85 20.89
C TYR A 248 7.45 -7.48 21.87
N LEU A 249 8.36 -6.61 21.46
CA LEU A 249 9.45 -6.12 22.30
C LEU A 249 8.93 -5.40 23.55
N ALA A 250 7.95 -4.51 23.38
CA ALA A 250 7.31 -3.80 24.49
C ALA A 250 6.60 -4.73 25.50
N MET A 251 6.23 -5.94 25.07
CA MET A 251 5.63 -6.97 25.91
C MET A 251 6.66 -7.95 26.52
N GLY A 252 7.96 -7.77 26.25
CA GLY A 252 9.02 -8.68 26.69
C GLY A 252 9.06 -10.02 25.92
N LYS A 253 8.34 -10.13 24.80
CA LYS A 253 8.37 -11.31 23.91
C LYS A 253 9.54 -11.18 22.92
N ASN A 254 10.75 -11.25 23.47
CA ASN A 254 11.98 -10.88 22.78
C ASN A 254 12.31 -11.81 21.60
N ASP A 255 12.03 -13.11 21.74
CA ASP A 255 12.16 -14.13 20.70
C ASP A 255 11.38 -13.77 19.43
N ARG A 256 10.09 -13.46 19.60
CA ARG A 256 9.21 -13.10 18.47
C ARG A 256 9.58 -11.76 17.86
N ALA A 257 9.96 -10.78 18.68
CA ALA A 257 10.42 -9.49 18.20
C ALA A 257 11.69 -9.65 17.35
N TYR A 258 12.66 -10.41 17.83
CA TYR A 258 13.92 -10.69 17.14
C TYR A 258 13.70 -11.34 15.77
N ASP A 259 12.88 -12.40 15.71
CA ASP A 259 12.59 -13.12 14.46
C ASP A 259 11.95 -12.20 13.41
N LEU A 260 11.03 -11.32 13.81
CA LEU A 260 10.41 -10.36 12.90
C LEU A 260 11.38 -9.28 12.46
N TYR A 261 12.17 -8.70 13.37
CA TYR A 261 13.18 -7.72 13.00
C TYR A 261 14.21 -8.29 12.03
N LYS A 262 14.64 -9.54 12.23
CA LYS A 262 15.54 -10.22 11.30
C LYS A 262 14.93 -10.31 9.90
N LYS A 263 13.67 -10.76 9.78
CA LYS A 263 12.96 -10.82 8.50
C LYS A 263 12.86 -9.44 7.84
N VAL A 264 12.58 -8.40 8.62
CA VAL A 264 12.53 -7.01 8.13
C VAL A 264 13.91 -6.55 7.64
N LYS A 265 14.98 -6.78 8.40
CA LYS A 265 16.36 -6.41 8.03
C LYS A 265 16.83 -7.15 6.78
N ASP A 266 16.50 -8.44 6.66
CA ASP A 266 16.82 -9.25 5.48
C ASP A 266 16.06 -8.78 4.23
N ARG A 267 14.84 -8.24 4.40
CA ARG A 267 14.00 -7.77 3.30
C ARG A 267 14.31 -6.34 2.88
N ALA A 268 14.41 -5.44 3.86
CA ALA A 268 14.50 -3.99 3.70
C ALA A 268 15.54 -3.38 4.65
N PRO A 269 16.85 -3.64 4.45
CA PRO A 269 17.90 -3.19 5.36
C PRO A 269 17.98 -1.66 5.46
N GLN A 270 17.78 -0.95 4.35
CA GLN A 270 17.84 0.51 4.31
C GLN A 270 16.67 1.16 5.10
N TYR A 271 15.48 0.54 5.09
CA TYR A 271 14.33 1.00 5.88
C TYR A 271 14.66 1.03 7.38
N ILE A 272 15.34 -0.02 7.86
CA ILE A 272 15.84 -0.08 9.24
C ILE A 272 16.85 1.05 9.46
N GLU A 273 17.94 1.13 8.70
CA GLU A 273 19.01 2.11 8.89
C GLU A 273 18.50 3.57 8.96
N GLU A 274 17.64 3.97 8.02
CA GLU A 274 17.07 5.31 7.97
C GLU A 274 16.15 5.61 9.15
N LEU A 275 15.28 4.67 9.53
CA LEU A 275 14.39 4.84 10.66
C LEU A 275 15.18 5.00 11.97
N GLY A 276 16.32 4.32 12.09
CA GLY A 276 17.17 4.38 13.28
C GLY A 276 17.84 5.72 13.41
N THR A 277 18.35 6.22 12.30
CA THR A 277 18.87 7.58 12.18
C THR A 277 17.82 8.61 12.57
N LYS A 278 16.57 8.48 12.08
CA LYS A 278 15.48 9.42 12.38
C LYS A 278 15.04 9.38 13.85
N MET A 279 14.93 8.19 14.43
CA MET A 279 14.50 8.01 15.81
C MET A 279 15.64 8.21 16.82
N ASN A 280 16.87 8.40 16.35
CA ASN A 280 18.09 8.39 17.15
C ASN A 280 18.21 7.09 17.98
N ILE A 281 17.92 5.96 17.34
CA ILE A 281 17.99 4.62 17.90
C ILE A 281 18.92 3.78 17.04
N SER A 282 19.89 3.10 17.66
CA SER A 282 20.67 2.06 16.98
C SER A 282 19.82 0.79 16.90
N TRP A 283 19.56 0.32 15.70
CA TRP A 283 18.80 -0.93 15.51
C TRP A 283 19.61 -2.15 15.86
N ASP A 284 20.94 -2.07 15.72
CA ASP A 284 21.80 -3.08 16.30
C ASP A 284 21.58 -3.08 17.81
N ASP A 285 21.37 -1.93 18.49
CA ASP A 285 21.03 -1.93 19.92
C ASP A 285 19.65 -2.54 20.20
N MET A 286 18.62 -2.31 19.38
CA MET A 286 17.31 -2.99 19.59
C MET A 286 17.38 -4.49 19.33
N PHE A 287 18.14 -4.89 18.31
CA PHE A 287 18.38 -6.28 17.97
C PHE A 287 19.20 -6.97 19.06
N GLU A 288 20.22 -6.28 19.59
CA GLU A 288 21.02 -6.67 20.76
C GLU A 288 20.18 -6.70 22.03
N VAL A 289 19.27 -5.76 22.27
CA VAL A 289 18.35 -5.82 23.42
C VAL A 289 17.45 -7.05 23.32
N ALA A 290 16.87 -7.32 22.14
CA ALA A 290 16.07 -8.51 21.93
C ALA A 290 16.92 -9.78 22.08
N TYR A 291 18.11 -9.82 21.48
CA TYR A 291 19.06 -10.94 21.49
C TYR A 291 19.63 -11.23 22.89
N ASN A 292 20.18 -10.23 23.58
CA ASN A 292 20.74 -10.35 24.93
C ASN A 292 19.66 -10.76 25.93
N ASN A 293 18.44 -10.22 25.82
CA ASN A 293 17.34 -10.68 26.68
C ASN A 293 16.93 -12.15 26.45
N ILE A 294 17.25 -12.75 25.29
CA ILE A 294 17.05 -14.18 25.01
C ILE A 294 18.22 -15.01 25.57
N HIS A 295 19.45 -14.52 25.43
CA HIS A 295 20.67 -15.30 25.67
C HIS A 295 21.32 -15.09 27.04
N GLU A 296 20.88 -14.09 27.81
CA GLU A 296 21.31 -13.84 29.20
C GLU A 296 20.32 -14.40 30.27
N GLN A 297 19.22 -15.03 29.85
CA GLN A 297 18.27 -15.78 30.72
C GLN A 297 18.62 -17.27 30.79
#